data_AF-A0AB37KKU2-F1
#
_entry.id   AF-A0AB37KKU2-F1
#
_cell.length_a   1.000
_cell.length_b   1.000
_cell.length_c   1.000
_cell.angle_alpha   90.00
_cell.angle_beta   90.00
_cell.angle_gamma   90.00
#
_symmetry.space_group_name_H-M   'P 1'
#
loop_
_entity.id
_entity.type
_entity.pdbx_description
1 polymer ?
#
loop_
_entity_poly.entity_id
_entity_poly.type
_entity_poly.pdbx_seq_one_letter_code
_entity_poly.pdbx_strand_id
1 'polypeptide(L)' 'MIGNKVKALLELTNSNVLKFCEILNVLPPAMYRKLNKNTFKADELIKLAYLTGTDLAFIDKTTGKPVITFDISDIPDKKS' A
#
# COMPACT_ATOMS: atom_id res chain seq x y z
N MET A 1 -6.18 -1.06 -13.52
CA MET A 1 -5.32 -2.11 -12.90
C MET A 1 -4.87 -1.63 -11.52
N ILE A 2 -4.72 -2.53 -10.54
CA ILE A 2 -4.34 -2.19 -9.15
C ILE A 2 -2.99 -1.43 -9.14
N GLY A 3 -2.00 -1.90 -9.89
CA GLY A 3 -0.69 -1.26 -9.95
C GLY A 3 -0.73 0.19 -10.45
N ASN A 4 -1.63 0.52 -11.39
CA ASN A 4 -1.81 1.91 -11.84
C ASN A 4 -2.43 2.78 -10.74
N LYS A 5 -3.35 2.24 -9.93
CA LYS A 5 -3.92 2.96 -8.78
C LYS A 5 -2.86 3.21 -7.71
N VAL A 6 -1.98 2.24 -7.46
CA VAL A 6 -0.83 2.42 -6.55
C VAL A 6 0.09 3.53 -7.03
N LYS A 7 0.47 3.54 -8.32
CA LYS A 7 1.29 4.63 -8.90
C LYS A 7 0.60 5.99 -8.78
N ALA A 8 -0.67 6.07 -9.16
CA ALA A 8 -1.44 7.30 -9.07
C ALA A 8 -1.55 7.82 -7.63
N LEU A 9 -1.77 6.93 -6.65
CA LEU A 9 -1.81 7.34 -5.24
C LEU A 9 -0.47 7.92 -4.79
N LEU A 10 0.65 7.25 -5.12
CA LEU A 10 1.99 7.76 -4.80
C LEU A 10 2.22 9.15 -5.40
N GLU A 11 1.84 9.35 -6.66
CA GLU A 11 1.98 10.65 -7.35
C GLU A 11 1.11 11.73 -6.69
N LEU A 12 -0.15 11.43 -6.37
CA LEU A 12 -1.09 12.35 -5.72
C LEU A 12 -0.61 12.81 -4.34
N THR A 13 0.17 12.00 -3.63
CA THR A 13 0.70 12.32 -2.30
C THR A 13 2.17 12.75 -2.32
N ASN A 14 2.69 13.22 -3.47
CA ASN A 14 4.09 13.65 -3.65
C ASN A 14 5.13 12.59 -3.24
N SER A 15 4.78 11.32 -3.39
CA SER A 15 5.65 10.16 -3.20
C SER A 15 6.00 9.53 -4.55
N ASN A 16 6.79 8.45 -4.53
CA ASN A 16 7.16 7.74 -5.76
C ASN A 16 7.44 6.26 -5.48
N VAL A 17 7.61 5.49 -6.56
CA VAL A 17 7.86 4.05 -6.49
C VAL A 17 9.16 3.73 -5.74
N LEU A 18 10.19 4.59 -5.81
CA LEU A 18 11.46 4.35 -5.12
C LEU A 18 11.31 4.44 -3.60
N LYS A 19 10.61 5.46 -3.08
CA LYS A 19 10.26 5.55 -1.66
C LYS A 19 9.44 4.35 -1.18
N PHE A 20 8.53 3.86 -2.03
CA PHE A 20 7.77 2.65 -1.70
C PHE A 20 8.65 1.39 -1.67
N CYS A 21 9.65 1.29 -2.56
CA CYS A 21 10.65 0.22 -2.51
C CYS A 21 11.47 0.26 -1.21
N GLU A 22 11.86 1.45 -0.75
CA GLU A 22 12.61 1.64 0.50
C GLU A 22 11.81 1.13 1.71
N ILE A 23 10.54 1.52 1.85
CA ILE A 23 9.67 1.06 2.95
C ILE A 23 9.44 -0.46 2.92
N LEU A 24 9.36 -1.03 1.72
CA LEU A 24 9.18 -2.47 1.56
C LEU A 24 10.48 -3.26 1.65
N ASN A 25 11.64 -2.59 1.70
CA ASN A 25 12.97 -3.19 1.63
C ASN A 25 13.11 -4.16 0.44
N VAL A 26 12.69 -3.71 -0.74
CA VAL A 26 12.77 -4.51 -1.98
C VAL A 26 13.44 -3.73 -3.10
N LEU A 27 14.01 -4.45 -4.06
CA LEU A 27 14.63 -3.84 -5.23
C LEU A 27 13.58 -3.31 -6.22
N PRO A 28 13.84 -2.18 -6.92
CA PRO A 28 12.90 -1.61 -7.89
C PRO A 28 12.39 -2.59 -8.95
N PRO A 29 13.23 -3.45 -9.57
CA PRO A 29 12.74 -4.43 -10.55
C PRO A 29 11.69 -5.40 -9.99
N ALA A 30 11.79 -5.77 -8.71
CA ALA A 30 10.79 -6.61 -8.04
C ALA A 30 9.47 -5.85 -7.87
N MET A 31 9.54 -4.56 -7.51
CA MET A 31 8.37 -3.70 -7.40
C MET A 31 7.67 -3.47 -8.74
N TYR A 32 8.43 -3.17 -9.79
CA TYR A 32 7.85 -3.00 -11.13
C TYR A 32 7.16 -4.26 -11.64
N ARG A 33 7.70 -5.45 -11.33
CA ARG A 33 7.02 -6.72 -11.61
C ARG A 33 5.68 -6.81 -10.87
N LYS A 34 5.63 -6.42 -9.59
CA LYS A 34 4.39 -6.40 -8.79
C LYS A 34 3.36 -5.43 -9.35
N LEU A 35 3.78 -4.21 -9.68
CA LEU A 35 2.95 -3.17 -10.30
C LEU A 35 2.35 -3.66 -11.62
N ASN A 36 3.17 -4.25 -12.50
CA ASN A 36 2.70 -4.70 -13.81
C ASN A 36 1.81 -5.96 -13.70
N LYS A 37 2.06 -6.84 -12.73
CA LYS A 37 1.28 -8.06 -12.50
C LYS A 37 0.11 -7.90 -11.52
N ASN A 38 -0.09 -6.72 -10.94
CA ASN A 38 -1.08 -6.47 -9.88
C ASN A 38 -0.96 -7.42 -8.68
N THR A 39 0.26 -7.72 -8.23
CA THR A 39 0.50 -8.69 -7.16
C THR A 39 0.95 -8.00 -5.87
N PHE A 40 -0.02 -7.64 -5.03
CA PHE A 40 0.19 -6.99 -3.74
C PHE A 40 -0.34 -7.84 -2.60
N LYS A 41 0.46 -7.98 -1.56
CA LYS A 41 0.01 -8.53 -0.28
C LYS A 41 -0.63 -7.42 0.56
N ALA A 42 -1.45 -7.80 1.54
CA ALA A 42 -2.13 -6.83 2.40
C ALA A 42 -1.14 -5.95 3.20
N ASP A 43 -0.07 -6.54 3.75
CA ASP A 43 1.00 -5.83 4.46
C ASP A 43 1.69 -4.76 3.59
N GLU A 44 1.90 -5.03 2.30
CA GLU A 44 2.44 -4.07 1.34
C GLU A 44 1.48 -2.89 1.12
N LEU A 45 0.17 -3.14 1.11
CA LEU A 45 -0.85 -2.09 0.95
C LEU A 45 -1.04 -1.28 2.23
N ILE A 46 -0.89 -1.88 3.41
CA ILE A 46 -0.87 -1.18 4.70
C ILE A 46 0.33 -0.21 4.73
N LYS A 47 1.51 -0.68 4.33
CA LYS A 47 2.71 0.16 4.23
C LYS A 47 2.59 1.27 3.19
N LEU A 48 1.89 1.01 2.08
CA LEU A 48 1.54 2.04 1.11
C LEU A 48 0.69 3.12 1.76
N ALA A 49 -0.35 2.72 2.49
CA ALA A 49 -1.27 3.63 3.16
C ALA A 49 -0.52 4.52 4.18
N TYR A 50 0.37 3.92 4.98
CA TYR A 50 1.28 4.63 5.88
C TYR A 50 2.17 5.64 5.15
N LEU A 51 2.83 5.24 4.05
CA LEU A 51 3.69 6.13 3.25
C LEU A 51 2.93 7.33 2.69
N THR A 52 1.68 7.14 2.30
CA THR A 52 0.88 8.14 1.61
C THR A 52 0.01 8.97 2.56
N GLY A 53 0.06 8.71 3.87
CA GLY A 53 -0.77 9.40 4.85
C GLY A 53 -2.27 9.15 4.64
N THR A 54 -2.62 7.93 4.25
CA THR A 54 -4.00 7.51 3.96
C THR A 54 -4.37 6.27 4.77
N ASP A 55 -5.66 5.97 4.89
CA ASP A 55 -6.12 4.72 5.51
C ASP A 55 -6.40 3.63 4.48
N LEU A 56 -5.97 2.40 4.79
CA LEU A 56 -6.49 1.21 4.12
C LEU A 56 -7.70 0.74 4.92
N ALA A 57 -8.89 0.71 4.30
CA ALA A 57 -10.12 0.37 5.00
C ALA A 57 -11.15 -0.33 4.11
N PHE A 58 -12.00 -1.15 4.73
CA PHE A 58 -13.26 -1.58 4.14
C PHE A 58 -14.33 -0.55 4.47
N ILE A 59 -14.90 0.05 3.43
CA ILE A 59 -15.94 1.07 3.55
C ILE A 59 -17.31 0.44 3.32
N ASP A 60 -18.25 0.67 4.24
CA ASP A 60 -19.64 0.26 4.08
C ASP A 60 -20.27 1.05 2.92
N LYS A 61 -20.83 0.34 1.93
CA LYS A 61 -21.35 0.97 0.71
C LYS A 61 -22.63 1.79 0.93
N THR A 62 -23.36 1.54 2.00
CA THR A 62 -24.64 2.23 2.28
C THR A 62 -24.39 3.55 3.03
N THR A 63 -23.47 3.53 4.00
CA THR A 63 -23.20 4.66 4.90
C THR A 63 -21.97 5.46 4.50
N GLY A 64 -21.08 4.91 3.67
CA GLY A 64 -19.80 5.52 3.32
C GLY A 64 -18.78 5.57 4.47
N LYS A 65 -19.06 4.88 5.58
CA LYS A 65 -18.20 4.89 6.78
C LYS A 65 -17.22 3.72 6.77
N PRO A 66 -16.01 3.88 7.34
CA PRO A 66 -15.10 2.76 7.54
C PRO A 66 -15.69 1.77 8.55
N VAL A 67 -15.66 0.48 8.20
CA VAL A 67 -16.08 -0.63 9.06
C VAL A 67 -14.86 -1.22 9.78
N ILE A 68 -13.77 -1.40 9.04
CA ILE A 68 -12.48 -1.90 9.53
C ILE A 68 -11.40 -1.09 8.83
N THR A 69 -10.47 -0.55 9.61
CA THR A 69 -9.25 0.13 9.17
C THR A 69 -8.05 -0.73 9.49
N PHE A 70 -7.01 -0.67 8.66
CA PHE A 70 -5.74 -1.36 8.86
C PHE A 70 -4.63 -0.34 9.09
N ASP A 71 -3.79 -0.60 10.08
CA ASP A 71 -2.66 0.22 10.47
C ASP A 71 -1.34 -0.57 10.41
N ILE A 72 -0.21 0.13 10.46
CA ILE A 72 1.12 -0.47 10.48
C ILE A 72 1.28 -1.48 11.63
N SER A 73 0.59 -1.27 12.76
CA SER A 73 0.59 -2.18 13.92
C SER A 73 -0.10 -3.53 13.66
N ASP A 74 -0.91 -3.66 12.61
CA ASP A 74 -1.52 -4.94 12.21
C ASP A 74 -0.54 -5.87 11.49
N ILE A 75 0.63 -5.37 11.09
CA ILE A 75 1.67 -6.17 10.46
C ILE A 75 2.44 -6.88 11.58
N PRO A 76 2.39 -8.21 11.68
CA PRO A 76 3.11 -8.92 12.72
C PRO A 76 4.61 -8.67 12.57
N ASP A 77 5.26 -8.23 13.66
CA ASP A 77 6.71 -8.21 13.74
C ASP A 77 7.21 -9.61 13.40
N LYS A 78 8.06 -9.71 12.37
CA LYS A 78 8.83 -10.93 12.15
C LYS A 78 9.71 -11.10 13.40
N LYS A 79 9.25 -11.90 14.36
CA LYS A 79 10.13 -12.46 15.39
C LYS A 79 11.29 -13.11 14.65
N SER A 80 12.48 -12.55 14.88
CA SER A 80 13.76 -12.99 14.29
C SER A 80 14.04 -14.45 14.60
#